data_AF-A0A3B0ZQG9-F1
#
_entry.id   AF-A0A3B0ZQG9-F1
#
_cell.length_a   1.000
_cell.length_b   1.000
_cell.length_c   1.000
_cell.angle_alpha   90.00
_cell.angle_beta   90.00
_cell.angle_gamma   90.00
#
_symmetry.space_group_name_H-M   'P 1'
#
loop_
_entity.id
_entity.type
_entity.pdbx_description
1 polymer ?
#
loop_
_entity_poly.entity_id
_entity_poly.type
_entity_poly.pdbx_seq_one_letter_code
_entity_poly.pdbx_strand_id
1 'polypeptide(L)'
;MLSWAIPTYTPAYPGYGASSALVPIVAVSIMLFMASLSLLTIGIAIYTKKPLPTEETEFPEEGSGFTQIGRVNLYHLVRIMIPSILLVIAIEYIGYVLTSIAFLMLFQYAIGGRKWVQSIVLSIILTAVLYIVMRYGFGVPVPGPQIFL
;
A
#
# COMPACT_ATOMS: atom_id res chain seq x y z
N MET A 1 -3.71 -20.97 -11.67
CA MET A 1 -2.65 -20.15 -12.31
C MET A 1 -3.02 -18.68 -12.10
N LEU A 2 -2.44 -18.01 -11.09
CA LEU A 2 -2.52 -16.55 -11.01
C LEU A 2 -1.59 -16.00 -12.10
N SER A 3 -2.14 -15.62 -13.24
CA SER A 3 -1.38 -14.89 -14.26
C SER A 3 -1.21 -13.44 -13.79
N TRP A 4 -0.04 -13.12 -13.23
CA TRP A 4 0.32 -11.74 -12.90
C TRP A 4 0.90 -11.08 -14.14
N ALA A 5 0.19 -10.11 -14.73
CA ALA A 5 0.69 -9.29 -15.82
C ALA A 5 1.41 -8.05 -15.24
N ILE A 6 2.73 -8.10 -15.09
CA ILE A 6 3.51 -6.91 -14.72
C ILE A 6 3.86 -6.17 -16.02
N PRO A 7 3.44 -4.91 -16.19
CA PRO A 7 3.90 -4.10 -17.32
C PRO A 7 5.43 -3.95 -17.23
N THR A 8 6.13 -4.47 -18.23
CA THR A 8 7.61 -4.45 -18.31
C THR A 8 8.17 -3.14 -18.87
N TYR A 9 7.29 -2.22 -19.28
CA TYR A 9 7.65 -0.94 -19.87
C TYR A 9 7.49 0.22 -18.88
N THR A 10 8.57 0.97 -18.69
CA THR A 10 8.59 2.24 -17.95
C THR A 10 9.25 3.30 -18.85
N PRO A 11 8.57 4.40 -19.20
CA PRO A 11 9.15 5.45 -20.04
C PRO A 11 10.31 6.15 -19.33
N ALA A 12 11.34 6.52 -20.10
CA ALA A 12 12.45 7.34 -19.61
C ALA A 12 11.97 8.72 -19.15
N TYR A 13 12.68 9.33 -18.19
CA TYR A 13 12.37 10.68 -17.69
C TYR A 13 12.23 11.68 -18.87
N PRO A 14 11.21 12.56 -18.90
CA PRO A 14 10.32 13.01 -17.81
C PRO A 14 9.10 12.12 -17.48
N GLY A 15 9.04 10.88 -17.96
CA GLY A 15 8.05 9.88 -17.53
C GLY A 15 8.24 9.37 -16.09
N TYR A 16 7.83 8.13 -15.80
CA TYR A 16 7.84 7.56 -14.44
C TYR A 16 9.22 7.46 -13.77
N GLY A 17 10.33 7.49 -14.53
CA GLY A 17 11.69 7.60 -13.98
C GLY A 17 12.15 6.44 -13.08
N ALA A 18 11.37 5.36 -12.99
CA ALA A 18 11.65 4.18 -12.17
C ALA A 18 11.95 2.95 -13.04
N SER A 19 12.79 2.05 -12.55
CA SER A 19 13.04 0.76 -13.21
C SER A 19 11.77 -0.11 -13.20
N SER A 20 11.43 -0.72 -14.33
CA SER A 20 10.31 -1.67 -14.44
C SER A 20 10.48 -2.90 -13.53
N ALA A 21 11.71 -3.20 -13.09
CA ALA A 21 11.99 -4.27 -12.14
C ALA A 21 11.69 -3.89 -10.67
N LEU A 22 11.46 -2.61 -10.36
CA LEU A 22 11.36 -2.13 -8.98
C LEU A 22 10.16 -2.73 -8.24
N VAL A 23 8.98 -2.69 -8.85
CA VAL A 23 7.75 -3.25 -8.26
C VAL A 23 7.89 -4.75 -7.98
N PRO A 24 8.33 -5.60 -8.94
CA PRO A 24 8.60 -7.01 -8.66
C PRO A 24 9.61 -7.23 -7.53
N ILE A 25 10.75 -6.52 -7.55
CA ILE A 25 11.81 -6.70 -6.54
C ILE A 25 11.29 -6.37 -5.14
N VAL A 26 10.58 -5.26 -4.99
CA VAL A 26 10.00 -4.85 -3.69
C VAL A 26 8.96 -5.87 -3.23
N ALA A 27 8.08 -6.33 -4.13
CA ALA A 27 7.07 -7.32 -3.81
C ALA A 27 7.71 -8.65 -3.32
N VAL A 28 8.68 -9.18 -4.06
CA VAL A 28 9.39 -10.41 -3.68
C VAL A 28 10.14 -10.23 -2.36
N SER A 29 10.77 -9.07 -2.15
CA SER A 29 11.49 -8.76 -0.90
C SER A 29 10.56 -8.76 0.31
N ILE A 30 9.37 -8.16 0.19
CA ILE A 30 8.36 -8.14 1.26
C ILE A 30 7.83 -9.56 1.52
N MET A 31 7.53 -10.33 0.47
CA MET A 31 7.09 -11.72 0.62
C MET A 31 8.13 -12.57 1.34
N LEU A 32 9.40 -12.46 0.94
CA LEU A 32 10.52 -13.16 1.58
C LEU A 32 10.66 -12.75 3.04
N PHE A 33 10.55 -11.45 3.34
CA PHE A 33 10.63 -10.94 4.70
C PHE A 33 9.48 -11.47 5.57
N MET A 34 8.23 -11.42 5.09
CA MET A 34 7.08 -11.99 5.80
C MET A 34 7.23 -13.50 6.02
N ALA A 35 7.70 -14.24 5.02
CA ALA A 35 7.97 -15.67 5.13
C ALA A 35 9.08 -15.97 6.16
N SER A 36 10.12 -15.13 6.24
CA SER A 36 11.17 -15.29 7.24
C SER A 36 10.66 -15.03 8.67
N LEU A 37 9.79 -14.04 8.86
CA LEU A 37 9.17 -13.75 10.15
C LEU A 37 8.21 -14.86 10.59
N SER A 38 7.42 -15.41 9.67
CA SER A 38 6.54 -16.53 9.98
C SER A 38 7.36 -17.77 10.37
N LEU A 39 8.42 -18.08 9.62
CA LEU A 39 9.34 -19.17 9.95
C LEU A 39 9.97 -19.00 11.33
N LEU A 40 10.42 -17.78 11.66
CA LEU A 40 11.01 -17.47 12.96
C LEU A 40 9.99 -17.61 14.09
N THR A 41 8.75 -17.17 13.88
CA THR A 41 7.67 -17.28 14.87
C THR A 41 7.32 -18.75 15.12
N ILE A 42 7.24 -19.56 14.06
CA ILE A 42 7.04 -21.02 14.15
C ILE A 42 8.22 -21.68 14.89
N GLY A 43 9.46 -21.32 14.54
CA GLY A 43 10.66 -21.84 15.21
C GLY A 43 10.70 -21.55 16.71
N ILE A 44 10.33 -20.32 17.12
CA ILE A 44 10.21 -19.94 18.53
C ILE A 44 9.08 -20.72 19.22
N ALA A 45 7.93 -20.89 18.56
CA ALA A 45 6.80 -21.64 19.13
C ALA A 45 7.17 -23.10 19.40
N ILE A 46 7.86 -23.76 18.47
CA ILE A 46 8.38 -25.12 18.63
C ILE A 46 9.37 -25.18 19.79
N TYR A 47 10.34 -24.24 19.85
CA TYR A 47 11.34 -24.20 20.92
C TYR A 47 10.72 -23.95 22.31
N THR A 48 9.69 -23.09 22.37
CA THR A 48 9.03 -22.70 23.62
C THR A 48 7.90 -23.66 24.02
N LYS A 49 7.65 -24.74 23.25
CA LYS A 49 6.52 -25.66 23.41
C LYS A 49 5.16 -24.95 23.54
N LYS A 50 5.03 -23.78 22.91
CA LYS A 50 3.76 -23.05 22.85
C LYS A 50 2.92 -23.64 21.71
N PRO A 51 1.59 -23.59 21.79
CA PRO A 51 0.75 -23.93 20.65
C PRO A 51 1.16 -23.04 19.47
N LEU A 52 1.29 -23.67 18.29
CA LEU A 52 1.60 -22.95 17.06
C LEU A 52 0.53 -21.88 16.82
N PRO A 53 0.91 -20.72 16.23
CA PRO A 53 -0.09 -19.77 15.77
C PRO A 53 -1.04 -20.51 14.82
N THR A 54 -2.32 -20.56 15.16
CA THR A 54 -3.36 -21.14 14.30
C THR A 54 -3.27 -20.46 12.93
N GLU A 55 -3.13 -21.24 11.87
CA GLU A 55 -3.18 -20.65 10.53
C GLU A 55 -4.53 -19.92 10.37
N GLU A 56 -4.53 -18.69 9.85
CA GLU A 56 -5.75 -17.99 9.42
C GLU A 56 -6.34 -18.62 8.14
N THR A 57 -6.30 -19.94 8.03
CA THR A 57 -6.87 -20.74 6.94
C THR A 57 -7.96 -21.65 7.51
N GLU A 58 -8.99 -21.02 8.07
CA GLU A 58 -10.31 -21.63 8.12
C GLU A 58 -11.26 -20.68 7.38
N PHE A 59 -11.16 -20.70 6.05
CA PHE A 59 -12.38 -20.49 5.28
C PHE A 59 -13.31 -21.63 5.70
N PRO A 60 -14.51 -21.35 6.24
CA PRO A 60 -15.37 -22.43 6.69
C PRO A 60 -15.76 -23.30 5.49
N GLU A 61 -15.11 -24.45 5.36
CA GLU A 61 -15.59 -25.54 4.53
C GLU A 61 -16.68 -26.25 5.33
N GLU A 62 -17.92 -25.95 4.96
CA GLU A 62 -19.00 -26.93 4.71
C GLU A 62 -20.37 -26.33 5.03
N GLY A 63 -21.22 -26.28 3.98
CA GLY A 63 -22.66 -26.18 4.15
C GLY A 63 -23.33 -24.97 3.52
N SER A 64 -23.69 -25.11 2.24
CA SER A 64 -24.66 -24.30 1.49
C SER A 64 -24.21 -22.91 1.02
N GLY A 65 -24.61 -22.59 -0.21
CA GLY A 65 -24.04 -21.56 -1.08
C GLY A 65 -23.93 -20.16 -0.48
N PHE A 66 -22.82 -19.49 -0.85
CA PHE A 66 -22.60 -18.06 -0.66
C PHE A 66 -22.90 -17.55 0.75
N THR A 67 -22.13 -18.01 1.74
CA THR A 67 -22.11 -17.42 3.08
C THR A 67 -21.55 -15.98 3.00
N GLN A 68 -22.47 -15.02 2.90
CA GLN A 68 -22.65 -13.82 3.75
C GLN A 68 -21.43 -13.05 4.32
N ILE A 69 -20.22 -13.22 3.79
CA ILE A 69 -19.01 -12.40 4.03
C ILE A 69 -18.73 -11.51 2.80
N GLY A 70 -19.41 -11.78 1.68
CA GLY A 70 -19.11 -11.22 0.36
C GLY A 70 -20.14 -10.25 -0.22
N ARG A 71 -20.91 -9.49 0.58
CA ARG A 71 -21.43 -8.23 0.03
C ARG A 71 -20.29 -7.24 0.08
N VAL A 72 -19.40 -7.32 -0.90
CA VAL A 72 -18.47 -6.23 -1.23
C VAL A 72 -19.35 -4.98 -1.29
N ASN A 73 -19.24 -4.11 -0.29
CA ASN A 73 -20.04 -2.90 -0.25
C ASN A 73 -19.43 -2.00 -1.33
N LEU A 74 -19.92 -2.16 -2.56
CA LEU A 74 -19.44 -1.51 -3.77
C LEU A 74 -19.33 0.00 -3.53
N TYR A 75 -20.23 0.56 -2.72
CA TYR A 75 -20.20 1.94 -2.28
C TYR A 75 -18.93 2.29 -1.48
N HIS A 76 -18.52 1.44 -0.55
CA HIS A 76 -17.30 1.65 0.24
C HIS A 76 -16.05 1.51 -0.61
N LEU A 77 -16.04 0.56 -1.56
CA LEU A 77 -14.94 0.39 -2.52
C LEU A 77 -14.82 1.62 -3.44
N VAL A 78 -15.93 2.09 -4.01
CA VAL A 78 -15.97 3.31 -4.84
C VAL A 78 -15.51 4.53 -4.05
N ARG A 79 -15.93 4.66 -2.77
CA ARG A 79 -15.48 5.75 -1.89
C ARG A 79 -13.96 5.79 -1.69
N ILE A 80 -13.28 4.65 -1.80
CA ILE A 80 -11.82 4.53 -1.69
C ILE A 80 -11.13 4.71 -3.06
N MET A 81 -11.78 4.28 -4.14
CA MET A 81 -11.23 4.45 -5.50
C MET A 81 -11.21 5.93 -5.93
N ILE A 82 -12.24 6.71 -5.58
CA ILE A 82 -12.34 8.14 -5.92
C ILE A 82 -11.10 8.94 -5.49
N PRO A 83 -10.66 8.94 -4.21
CA PRO A 83 -9.44 9.64 -3.81
C PRO A 83 -8.21 9.15 -4.56
N SER A 84 -8.15 7.86 -4.88
CA SER A 84 -6.98 7.24 -5.52
C SER A 84 -6.80 7.74 -6.95
N ILE A 85 -7.89 7.84 -7.72
CA ILE A 85 -7.86 8.42 -9.06
C ILE A 85 -7.53 9.91 -9.00
N LEU A 86 -8.12 10.63 -8.03
CA LEU A 86 -7.89 12.06 -7.85
C LEU A 86 -6.42 12.38 -7.53
N LEU A 87 -5.75 11.54 -6.74
CA LEU A 87 -4.31 11.67 -6.46
C LEU A 87 -3.47 11.61 -7.74
N VAL A 88 -3.76 10.68 -8.66
CA VAL A 88 -2.95 10.52 -9.90
C VAL A 88 -3.00 11.80 -10.72
N ILE A 89 -4.19 12.39 -10.85
CA ILE A 89 -4.37 13.65 -11.58
C ILE A 89 -3.70 14.80 -10.84
N ALA A 90 -3.92 14.92 -9.53
CA ALA A 90 -3.44 16.06 -8.75
C ALA A 90 -1.91 16.13 -8.60
N ILE A 91 -1.21 14.99 -8.64
CA ILE A 91 0.26 14.94 -8.56
C ILE A 91 0.92 15.75 -9.68
N GLU A 92 0.32 15.76 -10.87
CA GLU A 92 0.85 16.48 -12.04
C GLU A 92 0.77 18.01 -11.86
N TYR A 93 -0.26 18.51 -11.17
CA TYR A 93 -0.52 19.95 -11.04
C TYR A 93 0.10 20.56 -9.78
N ILE A 94 0.00 19.88 -8.63
CA ILE A 94 0.31 20.46 -7.31
C ILE A 94 1.65 19.93 -6.76
N GLY A 95 2.17 18.84 -7.36
CA GLY A 95 3.35 18.13 -6.89
C GLY A 95 3.04 17.07 -5.83
N TYR A 96 4.00 16.18 -5.61
CA TYR A 96 3.78 14.96 -4.82
C TYR A 96 3.43 15.22 -3.34
N VAL A 97 4.15 16.14 -2.67
CA VAL A 97 4.07 16.30 -1.20
C VAL A 97 2.69 16.78 -0.77
N LEU A 98 2.20 17.87 -1.37
CA LEU A 98 0.88 18.42 -1.04
C LEU A 98 -0.25 17.47 -1.43
N THR A 99 -0.13 16.85 -2.61
CA THR A 99 -1.15 15.91 -3.10
C THR A 99 -1.25 14.68 -2.21
N SER A 100 -0.11 14.14 -1.76
CA SER A 100 -0.08 12.96 -0.89
C SER A 100 -0.66 13.25 0.50
N ILE A 101 -0.37 14.42 1.07
CA ILE A 101 -0.96 14.85 2.35
C ILE A 101 -2.49 14.97 2.22
N ALA A 102 -2.96 15.66 1.19
CA ALA A 102 -4.39 15.84 0.94
C ALA A 102 -5.10 14.50 0.69
N PHE A 103 -4.49 13.62 -0.10
CA PHE A 103 -5.00 12.27 -0.35
C PHE A 103 -5.09 11.45 0.94
N LEU A 104 -4.02 11.41 1.74
CA LEU A 104 -4.01 10.62 2.97
C LEU A 104 -5.05 11.13 3.98
N MET A 105 -5.26 12.44 4.08
CA MET A 105 -6.36 12.98 4.89
C MET A 105 -7.73 12.55 4.35
N LEU A 106 -7.96 12.65 3.03
CA LEU A 106 -9.25 12.28 2.43
C LEU A 106 -9.51 10.77 2.53
N PHE A 107 -8.47 9.95 2.41
CA PHE A 107 -8.51 8.50 2.55
C PHE A 107 -8.82 8.09 3.99
N GLN A 108 -8.15 8.70 4.97
CA GLN A 108 -8.43 8.45 6.39
C GLN A 108 -9.83 8.92 6.79
N TYR A 109 -10.31 10.02 6.21
CA TYR A 109 -11.70 10.47 6.36
C TYR A 109 -12.70 9.48 5.73
N ALA A 110 -12.39 8.93 4.56
CA ALA A 110 -13.21 7.92 3.90
C ALA A 110 -13.38 6.64 4.74
N ILE A 111 -12.31 6.24 5.45
CA ILE A 111 -12.29 5.08 6.36
C ILE A 111 -13.00 5.37 7.69
N GLY A 112 -13.25 6.64 8.03
CA GLY A 112 -13.93 7.04 9.26
C GLY A 112 -12.99 7.36 10.43
N GLY A 113 -11.73 7.70 10.15
CA GLY A 113 -10.78 8.22 11.14
C GLY A 113 -11.30 9.52 11.75
N ARG A 114 -11.84 9.46 12.97
CA ARG A 114 -12.57 10.57 13.60
C ARG A 114 -11.66 11.61 14.30
N LYS A 115 -10.37 11.32 14.44
CA LYS A 115 -9.38 12.14 15.16
C LYS A 115 -8.53 12.95 14.18
N TRP A 116 -8.97 14.18 13.92
CA TRP A 116 -8.32 15.12 12.99
C TRP A 116 -6.83 15.33 13.23
N VAL A 117 -6.40 15.53 14.49
CA VAL A 117 -4.99 15.79 14.81
C VAL A 117 -4.10 14.58 14.51
N GLN A 118 -4.54 13.38 14.88
CA GLN A 118 -3.79 12.15 14.59
C GLN A 118 -3.71 11.90 13.07
N SER A 119 -4.79 12.22 12.35
CA SER A 119 -4.84 12.09 10.90
C SER A 119 -3.83 12.99 10.20
N ILE A 120 -3.76 14.26 10.61
CA ILE A 120 -2.82 15.23 10.07
C ILE A 120 -1.38 14.77 10.32
N VAL A 121 -1.04 14.46 11.57
CA VAL A 121 0.32 14.02 11.94
C VAL A 121 0.72 12.76 11.18
N LEU A 122 -0.18 11.76 11.10
CA LEU A 122 0.07 10.52 10.35
C LEU A 122 0.28 10.79 8.86
N SER A 123 -0.55 11.66 8.26
CA SER A 123 -0.44 12.00 6.83
C SER A 123 0.91 12.65 6.50
N ILE A 124 1.39 13.57 7.35
CA ILE A 124 2.67 14.25 7.18
C ILE A 124 3.82 13.25 7.32
N ILE A 125 3.82 12.47 8.40
CA ILE A 125 4.89 11.48 8.66
C ILE A 125 4.95 10.45 7.53
N LEU A 126 3.80 9.87 7.14
CA LEU A 126 3.77 8.85 6.10
C LEU A 126 4.20 9.42 4.74
N THR A 127 3.78 10.64 4.39
CA THR A 127 4.22 11.31 3.17
C THR A 127 5.73 11.56 3.19
N ALA A 128 6.29 12.01 4.31
CA ALA A 128 7.72 12.25 4.45
C ALA A 128 8.53 10.95 4.34
N VAL A 129 8.08 9.87 5.00
CA VAL A 129 8.71 8.55 4.91
C VAL A 129 8.68 8.03 3.48
N LEU A 130 7.52 8.07 2.81
CA LEU A 130 7.40 7.63 1.41
C LEU A 130 8.28 8.47 0.48
N TYR A 131 8.34 9.79 0.69
CA TYR A 131 9.22 10.66 -0.08
C TYR A 131 10.70 10.26 0.09
N ILE A 132 11.14 10.04 1.32
CA ILE A 132 12.52 9.63 1.62
C ILE A 132 12.83 8.26 1.00
N VAL A 133 11.94 7.29 1.16
CA VAL A 133 12.12 5.94 0.59
C VAL A 133 12.15 5.98 -0.93
N MET A 134 11.27 6.74 -1.57
CA MET A 134 11.25 6.88 -3.03
C MET A 134 12.50 7.60 -3.55
N ARG A 135 12.88 8.72 -2.92
CA ARG A 135 13.99 9.55 -3.38
C ARG A 135 15.36 8.96 -3.05
N TYR A 136 15.56 8.45 -1.83
CA TYR A 136 16.85 7.97 -1.36
C TYR A 136 16.96 6.45 -1.32
N GLY A 137 15.86 5.73 -1.07
CA GLY A 137 15.86 4.27 -1.08
C GLY A 137 15.83 3.69 -2.51
N PHE A 138 14.94 4.24 -3.33
CA PHE A 138 14.67 3.73 -4.68
C PHE A 138 15.26 4.57 -5.81
N GLY A 139 15.77 5.77 -5.51
CA GLY A 139 16.36 6.66 -6.51
C GLY A 139 15.36 7.17 -7.56
N VAL A 140 14.06 7.09 -7.28
CA VAL A 140 13.00 7.50 -8.21
C VAL A 140 12.83 9.03 -8.10
N PRO A 141 12.88 9.77 -9.23
CA PRO A 141 12.64 11.20 -9.22
C PRO A 141 11.16 11.45 -8.91
N VAL A 142 10.88 11.90 -7.70
CA VAL A 142 9.53 12.27 -7.28
C VAL A 142 9.23 13.68 -7.83
N PRO A 143 8.07 13.90 -8.50
CA PRO A 143 7.71 15.23 -8.99
C PRO A 143 7.68 16.21 -7.82
N GLY A 144 8.64 17.13 -7.82
CA GLY A 144 8.79 18.16 -6.82
C GLY A 144 7.65 19.18 -6.91
N PRO A 145 7.45 19.98 -5.85
CA PRO A 145 6.57 21.15 -5.94
C PRO A 145 7.10 22.07 -7.05
N GLN A 146 6.32 22.29 -8.11
CA GLN A 146 6.61 23.31 -9.14
C GLN A 146 6.49 24.75 -8.59
N ILE A 147 6.20 24.89 -7.29
CA ILE A 147 5.89 26.14 -6.59
C ILE A 147 7.13 26.83 -6.00
N PHE A 148 8.28 26.14 -5.98
CA PHE A 148 9.57 26.74 -5.63
C PHE A 148 10.52 26.53 -6.80
N LEU A 149 10.32 27.34 -7.83
CA LEU A 149 11.27 27.58 -8.92
C LEU A 149 12.15 28.76 -8.50
#